data_AF-A0A847BPR1-F1
#
_entry.id   AF-A0A847BPR1-F1
#
_cell.length_a   1.000
_cell.length_b   1.000
_cell.length_c   1.000
_cell.angle_alpha   90.00
_cell.angle_beta   90.00
_cell.angle_gamma   90.00
#
_symmetry.space_group_name_H-M   'P 1'
#
loop_
_entity.id
_entity.type
_entity.pdbx_description
1 polymer ?
#
loop_
_entity_poly.entity_id
_entity_poly.type
_entity_poly.pdbx_seq_one_letter_code
_entity_poly.pdbx_strand_id
1 'polypeptide(L)'
;MYDVIIIGAGPAGLTAGLYCGRSRLNTLIIEKAADGGQIAITDEIENYPGGLSNEESSESGSDLIKRMSRQVAQFGAERVSGTVVKVELEDKIKKVHTHDEVYEAKAIIAANGAHPRLIGCPGEKEFTGRGVSYCATCDASFFEDFEVYVVG
;
A
#
# COMPACT_ATOMS: atom_id res chain seq x y z
N MET A 1 -8.23 8.33 -20.66
CA MET A 1 -9.43 7.63 -20.16
C MET A 1 -9.10 6.16 -20.00
N TYR A 2 -9.34 5.60 -18.83
CA TYR A 2 -9.01 4.21 -18.47
C TYR A 2 -10.26 3.33 -18.45
N ASP A 3 -10.07 2.02 -18.60
CA ASP A 3 -11.13 1.05 -18.30
C ASP A 3 -11.29 0.93 -16.78
N VAL A 4 -10.17 0.86 -16.05
CA VAL A 4 -10.13 0.71 -14.59
C VAL A 4 -9.06 1.63 -13.99
N ILE A 5 -9.42 2.38 -12.94
CA ILE A 5 -8.46 3.02 -12.03
C ILE A 5 -8.45 2.25 -10.71
N ILE A 6 -7.26 1.95 -10.22
CA ILE A 6 -7.02 1.31 -8.93
C ILE A 6 -6.38 2.34 -8.01
N ILE A 7 -6.97 2.55 -6.83
CA ILE A 7 -6.48 3.53 -5.85
C ILE A 7 -5.75 2.77 -4.75
N GLY A 8 -4.42 2.84 -4.75
CA GLY A 8 -3.50 2.16 -3.84
C GLY A 8 -2.75 1.00 -4.49
N ALA A 9 -1.47 0.84 -4.14
CA ALA A 9 -0.55 -0.19 -4.63
C ALA A 9 -0.05 -1.12 -3.51
N GLY A 10 -0.90 -1.42 -2.52
CA GLY A 10 -0.71 -2.57 -1.62
C GLY A 10 -1.03 -3.89 -2.31
N PRO A 11 -0.99 -5.04 -1.61
CA PRO A 11 -1.26 -6.36 -2.18
C PRO A 11 -2.59 -6.44 -2.94
N ALA A 12 -3.65 -5.82 -2.42
CA ALA A 12 -4.95 -5.76 -3.08
C ALA A 12 -4.89 -5.02 -4.43
N GLY A 13 -4.28 -3.84 -4.46
CA GLY A 13 -4.18 -3.02 -5.66
C GLY A 13 -3.25 -3.61 -6.72
N LEU A 14 -2.11 -4.16 -6.29
CA LEU A 14 -1.20 -4.88 -7.17
C LEU A 14 -1.86 -6.14 -7.77
N THR A 15 -2.59 -6.90 -6.97
CA THR A 15 -3.34 -8.06 -7.48
C THR A 15 -4.41 -7.64 -8.49
N ALA A 16 -5.18 -6.59 -8.19
CA ALA A 16 -6.15 -6.04 -9.14
C ALA A 16 -5.47 -5.61 -10.45
N GLY A 17 -4.34 -4.89 -10.37
CA GLY A 17 -3.58 -4.43 -11.52
C GLY A 17 -3.06 -5.58 -12.37
N LEU A 18 -2.56 -6.65 -11.74
CA LEU A 18 -2.14 -7.87 -12.42
C LEU A 18 -3.29 -8.46 -13.24
N TYR A 19 -4.47 -8.63 -12.64
CA TYR A 19 -5.61 -9.23 -13.33
C TYR A 19 -6.18 -8.32 -14.42
N CYS A 20 -6.27 -7.01 -14.19
CA CYS A 20 -6.70 -6.06 -15.22
C CYS A 20 -5.74 -6.04 -16.43
N GLY A 21 -4.42 -6.06 -16.20
CA GLY A 21 -3.42 -6.17 -17.26
C GLY A 21 -3.52 -7.47 -18.04
N ARG A 22 -3.75 -8.60 -17.37
CA ARG A 22 -4.00 -9.91 -18.02
C ARG A 22 -5.26 -9.89 -18.90
N SER A 23 -6.27 -9.14 -18.51
CA SER A 23 -7.49 -8.92 -19.28
C SER A 23 -7.33 -7.86 -20.39
N ARG A 24 -6.13 -7.29 -20.57
CA ARG A 24 -5.82 -6.23 -21.54
C ARG A 24 -6.67 -4.97 -21.37
N LEU A 25 -7.07 -4.68 -20.14
CA LEU A 25 -7.78 -3.45 -19.81
C LEU A 25 -6.78 -2.29 -19.72
N ASN A 26 -7.16 -1.13 -20.24
CA ASN A 26 -6.38 0.09 -20.01
C ASN A 26 -6.48 0.46 -18.53
N THR A 27 -5.42 0.22 -17.76
CA THR A 27 -5.45 0.22 -16.29
C THR A 27 -4.44 1.20 -15.72
N LEU A 28 -4.88 2.05 -14.80
CA LEU A 28 -4.02 2.95 -14.02
C LEU A 28 -4.05 2.55 -12.54
N ILE A 29 -2.88 2.42 -11.93
CA ILE A 29 -2.72 2.33 -10.47
C ILE A 29 -2.20 3.67 -9.97
N ILE A 30 -2.92 4.28 -9.01
CA ILE A 30 -2.52 5.53 -8.35
C ILE A 30 -2.07 5.19 -6.94
N GLU A 31 -0.81 5.48 -6.60
CA GLU A 31 -0.26 5.28 -5.26
C GLU A 31 0.36 6.59 -4.75
N LYS A 32 0.12 6.95 -3.50
CA LYS A 32 0.63 8.20 -2.91
C LYS A 32 2.08 8.08 -2.42
N ALA A 33 2.55 6.87 -2.17
CA ALA A 33 3.87 6.57 -1.65
C ALA A 33 4.59 5.52 -2.51
N ALA A 34 5.41 4.67 -1.89
CA ALA A 34 5.94 3.48 -2.55
C ALA A 34 4.88 2.37 -2.58
N ASP A 35 5.04 1.44 -3.52
CA ASP A 35 4.26 0.20 -3.51
C ASP A 35 4.37 -0.51 -2.17
N GLY A 36 3.27 -1.13 -1.76
CA GLY A 36 3.28 -2.17 -0.75
C GLY A 36 2.30 -1.98 0.39
N GLY A 37 1.85 -0.75 0.65
CA GLY A 37 0.94 -0.49 1.77
C GLY A 37 1.52 -0.98 3.09
N GLN A 38 0.69 -1.54 3.97
CA GLN A 38 1.10 -1.92 5.33
C GLN A 38 2.10 -3.07 5.38
N ILE A 39 2.03 -4.04 4.46
CA ILE A 39 2.93 -5.20 4.53
C ILE A 39 4.37 -4.81 4.22
N ALA A 40 4.62 -3.69 3.55
CA ALA A 40 5.97 -3.22 3.22
C ALA A 40 6.85 -2.96 4.45
N ILE A 41 6.22 -2.75 5.61
CA ILE A 41 6.88 -2.52 6.90
C ILE A 41 6.82 -3.75 7.82
N THR A 42 6.55 -4.93 7.28
CA THR A 42 6.59 -6.19 8.04
C THR A 42 7.92 -6.88 7.84
N ASP A 43 8.58 -7.24 8.95
CA ASP A 43 9.91 -7.84 8.96
C ASP A 43 9.89 -9.23 8.31
N GLU A 44 8.98 -10.08 8.75
CA GLU A 44 8.85 -11.45 8.30
C GLU A 44 7.38 -11.82 8.06
N ILE A 45 7.12 -12.51 6.94
CA ILE A 45 5.82 -13.02 6.54
C ILE A 45 5.88 -14.54 6.47
N GLU A 46 5.18 -15.21 7.39
CA GLU A 46 5.16 -16.68 7.47
C GLU A 46 3.93 -17.30 6.80
N ASN A 47 2.91 -16.50 6.51
CA ASN A 47 1.55 -16.99 6.22
C ASN A 47 1.04 -16.62 4.82
N TYR A 48 1.90 -16.15 3.92
CA TYR A 48 1.53 -15.90 2.53
C TYR A 48 1.88 -17.12 1.65
N PRO A 49 0.90 -17.86 1.12
CA PRO A 49 1.19 -19.07 0.35
C PRO A 49 2.12 -18.82 -0.85
N GLY A 50 3.18 -19.64 -0.93
CA GLY A 50 4.23 -19.50 -1.95
C GLY A 50 5.37 -18.56 -1.57
N GLY A 51 5.25 -17.82 -0.46
CA GLY A 51 6.37 -17.34 0.33
C GLY A 51 6.78 -18.43 1.32
N LEU A 52 8.08 -18.58 1.55
CA LEU A 52 8.61 -19.51 2.56
C LEU A 52 9.44 -18.70 3.54
N SER A 53 9.05 -18.79 4.81
CA SER A 53 9.82 -18.29 5.95
C SER A 53 10.06 -19.46 6.90
N ASN A 54 11.32 -19.87 7.01
CA ASN A 54 11.83 -21.00 7.75
C ASN A 54 13.32 -20.77 8.08
N GLU A 55 13.98 -21.78 8.67
CA GLU A 55 15.38 -21.68 9.12
C GLU A 55 16.39 -21.35 7.98
N GLU A 56 16.04 -21.58 6.72
CA GLU A 56 16.93 -21.41 5.56
C GLU A 56 16.56 -20.19 4.69
N SER A 57 15.36 -19.64 4.85
CA SER A 57 14.83 -18.55 4.03
C SER A 57 13.80 -17.77 4.80
N SER A 58 13.80 -16.44 4.72
CA SER A 58 12.77 -15.59 5.30
C SER A 58 12.26 -14.65 4.19
N GLU A 59 10.94 -14.55 4.03
CA GLU A 59 10.31 -13.59 3.12
C GLU A 59 9.87 -12.36 3.93
N SER A 60 10.55 -11.24 3.73
CA SER A 60 10.09 -9.96 4.27
C SER A 60 8.88 -9.44 3.49
N GLY A 61 8.11 -8.57 4.13
CA GLY A 61 6.99 -7.93 3.46
C GLY A 61 7.44 -7.05 2.27
N SER A 62 8.63 -6.46 2.34
CA SER A 62 9.26 -5.75 1.22
C SER A 62 9.53 -6.67 0.03
N ASP A 63 10.00 -7.89 0.27
CA ASP A 63 10.32 -8.86 -0.79
C ASP A 63 9.07 -9.39 -1.50
N LEU A 64 8.02 -9.68 -0.72
CA LEU A 64 6.70 -10.01 -1.26
C LEU A 64 6.18 -8.90 -2.18
N ILE A 65 6.25 -7.64 -1.76
CA ILE A 65 5.79 -6.50 -2.57
C ILE A 65 6.63 -6.30 -3.83
N LYS A 66 7.95 -6.41 -3.75
CA LYS A 66 8.81 -6.37 -4.96
C LYS A 66 8.43 -7.46 -5.94
N ARG A 67 8.08 -8.66 -5.46
CA ARG A 67 7.61 -9.77 -6.32
C ARG A 67 6.26 -9.43 -6.98
N MET A 68 5.27 -8.95 -6.21
CA MET A 68 3.97 -8.53 -6.75
C MET A 68 4.11 -7.38 -7.76
N SER A 69 4.91 -6.37 -7.44
CA SER A 69 5.14 -5.21 -8.30
C SER A 69 5.79 -5.59 -9.64
N ARG A 70 6.78 -6.49 -9.60
CA ARG A 70 7.38 -7.05 -10.83
C ARG A 70 6.37 -7.80 -11.68
N GLN A 71 5.48 -8.59 -11.06
CA GLN A 71 4.43 -9.29 -11.80
C GLN A 71 3.49 -8.29 -12.51
N VAL A 72 3.03 -7.25 -11.82
CA VAL A 72 2.16 -6.22 -12.42
C VAL A 72 2.84 -5.52 -13.60
N ALA A 73 4.12 -5.17 -13.47
CA ALA A 73 4.88 -4.52 -14.53
C ALA A 73 4.97 -5.35 -15.81
N GLN A 74 4.97 -6.69 -15.71
CA GLN A 74 4.97 -7.58 -16.89
C GLN A 74 3.66 -7.54 -17.70
N PHE A 75 2.54 -7.11 -17.09
CA PHE A 75 1.23 -7.10 -17.73
C PHE A 75 0.73 -5.68 -18.09
N GLY A 76 1.59 -4.67 -17.98
CA GLY A 76 1.36 -3.36 -18.59
C GLY A 76 0.35 -2.45 -17.90
N ALA A 77 0.06 -2.66 -16.61
CA ALA A 77 -0.71 -1.68 -15.84
C ALA A 77 0.13 -0.41 -15.63
N GLU A 78 -0.39 0.74 -16.07
CA GLU A 78 0.25 2.04 -15.89
C GLU A 78 0.25 2.43 -14.41
N ARG A 79 1.22 3.24 -14.01
CA ARG A 79 1.36 3.72 -12.64
C ARG A 79 1.63 5.20 -12.59
N VAL A 80 1.01 5.86 -11.62
CA VAL A 80 1.29 7.24 -11.29
C VAL A 80 1.42 7.41 -9.78
N SER A 81 2.37 8.25 -9.38
CA SER A 81 2.45 8.71 -8.00
C SER A 81 1.46 9.84 -7.80
N GLY A 82 0.53 9.71 -6.84
CA GLY A 82 -0.50 10.72 -6.61
C GLY A 82 -1.33 10.43 -5.38
N THR A 83 -1.71 11.50 -4.66
CA THR A 83 -2.66 11.42 -3.56
C THR A 83 -4.06 11.70 -4.09
N VAL A 84 -4.93 10.68 -4.05
CA VAL A 84 -6.35 10.85 -4.38
C VAL A 84 -7.06 11.59 -3.25
N VAL A 85 -7.74 12.68 -3.59
CA VAL A 85 -8.44 13.55 -2.63
C VAL A 85 -9.96 13.47 -2.75
N LYS A 86 -10.48 13.08 -3.92
CA LYS A 86 -11.92 13.00 -4.19
C LYS A 86 -12.20 11.97 -5.28
N VAL A 87 -13.33 11.27 -5.16
CA VAL A 87 -13.89 10.43 -6.23
C VAL A 87 -15.33 10.85 -6.52
N GLU A 88 -15.69 10.93 -7.80
CA GLU A 88 -17.05 11.19 -8.26
C GLU A 88 -17.59 9.92 -8.92
N LEU A 89 -18.61 9.32 -8.30
CA LEU A 89 -19.07 7.96 -8.63
C LEU A 89 -20.47 7.89 -9.25
N GLU A 90 -21.20 9.00 -9.31
CA GLU A 90 -22.61 9.03 -9.70
C GLU A 90 -22.79 8.77 -11.21
N ASP A 91 -21.93 9.37 -12.03
CA ASP A 91 -22.02 9.28 -13.48
C ASP A 91 -21.52 7.93 -14.03
N LYS A 92 -21.87 7.61 -15.29
CA LYS A 92 -21.34 6.41 -15.97
C LYS A 92 -19.82 6.39 -16.04
N ILE A 93 -19.21 7.56 -16.26
CA ILE A 93 -17.77 7.75 -16.22
C ILE A 93 -17.41 8.31 -14.85
N LYS A 94 -16.51 7.61 -14.17
CA LYS A 94 -16.05 7.95 -12.82
C LYS A 94 -14.87 8.90 -12.93
N LYS A 95 -14.76 9.85 -12.01
CA LYS A 95 -13.62 10.76 -11.92
C LYS A 95 -12.86 10.55 -10.63
N VAL A 96 -11.54 10.54 -10.73
CA VAL A 96 -10.61 10.42 -9.60
C VAL A 96 -9.75 11.68 -9.60
N HIS A 97 -9.89 12.49 -8.57
CA HIS A 97 -9.14 13.73 -8.41
C HIS A 97 -7.92 13.46 -7.55
N THR A 98 -6.74 13.79 -8.07
CA THR A 98 -5.52 13.94 -7.27
C THR A 98 -5.29 15.43 -6.98
N HIS A 99 -4.17 15.76 -6.32
CA HIS A 99 -3.77 17.15 -6.16
C HIS A 99 -3.41 17.83 -7.49
N ASP A 100 -2.89 17.06 -8.44
CA ASP A 100 -2.29 17.60 -9.67
C ASP A 100 -3.21 17.43 -10.89
N GLU A 101 -3.97 16.34 -10.95
CA GLU A 101 -4.72 15.94 -12.15
C GLU A 101 -6.08 15.32 -11.81
N VAL A 102 -6.93 15.19 -12.85
CA VAL A 102 -8.19 14.45 -12.78
C VAL A 102 -8.15 13.33 -13.80
N TYR A 103 -8.31 12.10 -13.31
CA TYR A 103 -8.35 10.90 -14.14
C TYR A 103 -9.79 10.41 -14.31
N GLU A 104 -10.08 9.86 -15.48
CA GLU A 104 -11.41 9.32 -15.81
C GLU A 104 -11.34 7.83 -16.11
N ALA A 105 -12.31 7.07 -15.57
CA ALA A 105 -12.43 5.63 -15.82
C ALA A 105 -13.87 5.12 -15.87
N LYS A 106 -14.06 3.95 -16.47
CA LYS A 106 -15.36 3.24 -16.46
C LYS A 106 -15.63 2.57 -15.11
N ALA A 107 -14.59 2.09 -14.44
CA ALA A 107 -14.67 1.47 -13.13
C ALA A 107 -13.52 1.92 -12.21
N ILE A 108 -13.75 1.85 -10.90
CA ILE A 108 -12.75 2.14 -9.86
C ILE A 108 -12.65 0.95 -8.91
N ILE A 109 -11.43 0.58 -8.54
CA ILE A 109 -11.14 -0.38 -7.47
C ILE A 109 -10.49 0.41 -6.32
N ALA A 110 -11.17 0.46 -5.17
CA ALA A 110 -10.64 1.06 -3.97
C ALA A 110 -9.75 0.05 -3.23
N ALA A 111 -8.45 0.32 -3.19
CA ALA A 111 -7.42 -0.51 -2.55
C ALA A 111 -6.51 0.34 -1.63
N ASN A 112 -7.04 1.42 -1.07
CA ASN A 112 -6.32 2.46 -0.33
C ASN A 112 -5.94 2.05 1.11
N GLY A 113 -6.20 0.79 1.49
CA GLY A 113 -5.77 0.19 2.74
C GLY A 113 -6.38 0.83 3.99
N ALA A 114 -5.64 0.76 5.09
CA ALA A 114 -6.00 1.28 6.39
C ALA A 114 -4.78 1.95 7.06
N HIS A 115 -5.03 2.64 8.17
CA HIS A 115 -3.99 3.29 8.98
C HIS A 115 -4.08 2.82 10.43
N PRO A 116 -2.95 2.80 11.18
CA PRO A 116 -2.97 2.52 12.61
C PRO A 116 -3.98 3.40 13.34
N ARG A 117 -4.72 2.81 14.27
CA ARG A 117 -5.65 3.55 15.12
C ARG A 117 -4.87 4.20 16.25
N LEU A 118 -4.99 5.51 16.38
CA LEU A 118 -4.46 6.25 17.53
C LEU A 118 -5.23 5.86 18.80
N ILE A 119 -4.52 5.72 19.92
CA ILE A 119 -5.09 5.36 21.24
C ILE A 119 -5.83 6.56 21.84
N GLY A 120 -5.41 7.79 21.53
CA GLY A 120 -6.02 9.03 21.99
C GLY A 120 -5.58 9.47 23.39
N CYS A 121 -4.46 8.95 23.91
CA CYS A 121 -3.95 9.33 25.23
C CYS A 121 -3.17 10.66 25.19
N PRO A 122 -3.07 11.37 26.33
CA PRO A 122 -2.22 12.56 26.43
C PRO A 122 -0.77 12.24 26.04
N GLY A 123 -0.17 13.11 25.24
CA GLY A 123 1.20 12.95 24.76
C GLY A 123 1.34 12.12 23.47
N GLU A 124 0.37 11.30 23.07
CA GLU A 124 0.52 10.43 21.89
C GLU A 124 0.92 11.22 20.62
N LYS A 125 0.17 12.29 20.32
CA LYS A 125 0.47 13.15 19.16
C LYS A 125 1.75 13.96 19.33
N GLU A 126 2.08 14.37 20.55
CA GLU A 126 3.25 15.20 20.85
C GLU A 126 4.56 14.41 20.71
N PHE A 127 4.53 13.13 21.11
CA PHE A 127 5.67 12.24 21.10
C PHE A 127 5.74 11.32 19.88
N THR A 128 4.80 11.43 18.93
CA THR A 128 4.87 10.70 17.63
C THR A 128 6.16 11.08 16.91
N GLY A 129 6.99 10.07 16.58
CA GLY A 129 8.32 10.27 15.99
C GLY A 129 9.40 10.73 16.99
N ARG A 130 9.08 10.80 18.29
CA ARG A 130 9.99 11.19 19.39
C ARG A 130 9.89 10.24 20.59
N GLY A 131 9.48 8.99 20.36
CA GLY A 131 9.25 7.98 21.41
C GLY A 131 7.96 7.18 21.22
N VAL A 132 6.97 7.74 20.50
CA VAL A 132 5.78 7.02 20.05
C VAL A 132 5.95 6.64 18.58
N SER A 133 5.81 5.36 18.28
CA SER A 133 5.90 4.78 16.93
C SER A 133 4.72 3.84 16.66
N TYR A 134 4.38 3.70 15.38
CA TYR A 134 3.37 2.75 14.87
C TYR A 134 3.99 1.71 13.93
N CYS A 135 5.32 1.65 13.83
CA CYS A 135 6.05 0.77 12.94
C CYS A 135 7.37 0.34 13.59
N ALA A 136 7.40 -0.89 14.13
CA ALA A 136 8.60 -1.42 14.77
C ALA A 136 9.79 -1.52 13.80
N THR A 137 9.57 -2.05 12.59
CA THR A 137 10.64 -2.20 11.57
C THR A 137 11.21 -0.87 11.08
N CYS A 138 10.45 0.23 11.19
CA CYS A 138 10.90 1.55 10.80
C CYS A 138 11.77 2.20 11.88
N ASP A 139 11.36 2.06 13.15
CA ASP A 139 11.85 2.93 14.22
C ASP A 139 12.63 2.20 15.32
N ALA A 140 12.54 0.86 15.43
CA ALA A 140 13.12 0.11 16.56
C ALA A 140 14.63 0.31 16.72
N SER A 141 15.37 0.47 15.61
CA SER A 141 16.82 0.69 15.64
C SER A 141 17.23 2.00 16.33
N PHE A 142 16.34 2.98 16.46
CA PHE A 142 16.62 4.23 17.19
C PHE A 142 16.53 4.08 18.71
N PHE A 143 16.03 2.94 19.20
CA PHE A 143 15.78 2.67 20.61
C PHE A 143 16.64 1.50 21.13
N GLU A 144 17.78 1.23 20.50
CA GLU A 144 18.77 0.29 21.02
C GLU A 144 19.20 0.70 22.43
N ASP A 145 19.21 -0.28 23.36
CA ASP A 145 19.46 -0.10 24.79
C ASP A 145 18.41 0.69 25.59
N PHE A 146 17.25 1.01 25.00
CA PHE A 146 16.13 1.65 25.71
C PHE A 146 15.08 0.63 26.15
N GLU A 147 14.35 0.96 27.21
CA GLU A 147 13.12 0.24 27.53
C GLU A 147 12.01 0.62 26.54
N VAL A 148 11.49 -0.39 25.82
CA VAL A 148 10.42 -0.23 24.83
C VAL A 148 9.15 -0.91 25.33
N TYR A 149 8.01 -0.26 25.14
CA TYR A 149 6.69 -0.76 25.50
C TYR A 149 5.83 -0.91 24.25
N VAL A 150 5.13 -2.04 24.13
CA VAL A 150 4.15 -2.28 23.06
C VAL A 150 2.75 -2.25 23.65
N VAL A 151 1.85 -1.49 23.02
CA VAL A 151 0.44 -1.42 23.41
C VAL A 151 -0.39 -2.01 22.29
N GLY A 152 -1.07 -3.12 22.56
CA GLY A 152 -1.82 -3.90 21.57
C GLY A 152 -2.87 -4.79 22.22
#